data_AF-A0A4U9IGU8-F1
#
_entry.id   AF-A0A4U9IGU8-F1
#
_cell.length_a   1.000
_cell.length_b   1.000
_cell.length_c   1.000
_cell.angle_alpha   90.00
_cell.angle_beta   90.00
_cell.angle_gamma   90.00
#
_symmetry.space_group_name_H-M   'P 1'
#
loop_
_entity.id
_entity.type
_entity.pdbx_description
1 polymer ?
#
loop_
_entity_poly.entity_id
_entity_poly.type
_entity_poly.pdbx_seq_one_letter_code
_entity_poly.pdbx_strand_id
1 'polypeptide(L)'
;MYLRPDEVARELEKAGFTVDVVTQKAYGYRRGDNYVYVNREARMGRTALIIHPTLKERSLSFAEPASEMKTSDHYEQFPLYLGGNNQEHYGIPHGFSSRMALERFLKRPVWRLAITTRLAFRQSPCPYALT
;
A
#
# COMPACT_ATOMS: atom_id res chain seq x y z
N MET A 1 5.53 -6.18 -21.12
CA MET A 1 4.06 -5.98 -20.99
C MET A 1 3.74 -5.97 -19.50
N TYR A 2 2.90 -5.05 -19.01
CA TYR A 2 2.52 -4.98 -17.59
C TYR A 2 1.10 -5.50 -17.37
N LEU A 3 0.81 -5.94 -16.15
CA LEU A 3 -0.51 -6.39 -15.73
C LEU A 3 -1.52 -5.23 -15.76
N ARG A 4 -2.69 -5.49 -16.33
CA ARG A 4 -3.80 -4.54 -16.30
C ARG A 4 -4.39 -4.41 -14.89
N PRO A 5 -5.04 -3.28 -14.55
CA PRO A 5 -5.67 -3.10 -13.24
C PRO A 5 -6.64 -4.23 -12.88
N ASP A 6 -7.40 -4.76 -13.84
CA ASP A 6 -8.31 -5.89 -13.60
C ASP A 6 -7.59 -7.19 -13.24
N GLU A 7 -6.38 -7.41 -13.78
CA GLU A 7 -5.56 -8.57 -13.41
C GLU A 7 -4.94 -8.38 -12.02
N VAL A 8 -4.49 -7.17 -11.71
CA VAL A 8 -3.97 -6.84 -10.37
C VAL A 8 -5.05 -7.03 -9.31
N ALA A 9 -6.27 -6.57 -9.57
CA ALA A 9 -7.45 -6.76 -8.72
C ALA A 9 -7.67 -8.24 -8.38
N ARG A 10 -7.71 -9.11 -9.40
CA ARG A 10 -7.90 -10.56 -9.20
C ARG A 10 -6.79 -11.20 -8.36
N GLU A 11 -5.54 -10.80 -8.57
CA GLU A 11 -4.42 -11.34 -7.78
C GLU A 11 -4.44 -10.84 -6.33
N LEU A 12 -4.93 -9.62 -6.08
CA LEU A 12 -5.15 -9.11 -4.73
C LEU A 12 -6.22 -9.92 -3.99
N GLU A 13 -7.35 -10.20 -4.64
CA GLU A 13 -8.42 -11.04 -4.08
C GLU A 13 -7.91 -12.44 -3.74
N LYS A 14 -7.15 -13.05 -4.67
CA LYS A 14 -6.49 -14.35 -4.45
C LYS A 14 -5.47 -14.33 -3.30
N ALA A 15 -4.81 -13.20 -3.07
CA ALA A 15 -3.88 -12.99 -1.97
C ALA A 15 -4.56 -12.66 -0.62
N GLY A 16 -5.90 -12.69 -0.58
CA GLY A 16 -6.71 -12.44 0.62
C GLY A 16 -6.96 -10.97 0.93
N PHE A 17 -6.79 -10.07 -0.04
CA PHE A 17 -7.27 -8.70 0.10
C PHE A 17 -8.76 -8.64 -0.21
N THR A 18 -9.50 -7.88 0.60
CA THR A 18 -10.92 -7.61 0.39
C THR A 18 -11.08 -6.23 -0.24
N VAL A 19 -12.03 -6.10 -1.16
CA VAL A 19 -12.44 -4.80 -1.69
C VAL A 19 -13.08 -3.99 -0.56
N ASP A 20 -12.59 -2.77 -0.36
CA ASP A 20 -13.04 -1.85 0.68
C ASP A 20 -13.78 -0.67 0.06
N VAL A 21 -13.17 -0.01 -0.93
CA VAL A 21 -13.77 1.11 -1.67
C VAL A 21 -13.69 0.87 -3.17
N VAL A 22 -14.74 1.20 -3.90
CA VAL A 22 -14.75 1.16 -5.37
C VAL A 22 -15.10 2.53 -5.90
N THR A 23 -14.15 3.15 -6.59
CA THR A 23 -14.37 4.42 -7.30
C THR A 23 -14.23 4.22 -8.81
N GLN A 24 -14.59 5.26 -9.56
CA GLN A 24 -14.43 5.24 -11.02
C GLN A 24 -12.95 5.19 -11.45
N LYS A 25 -12.04 5.75 -10.64
CA LYS A 25 -10.60 5.82 -10.96
C LYS A 25 -9.73 4.81 -10.20
N ALA A 26 -10.19 4.31 -9.05
CA ALA A 26 -9.40 3.39 -8.23
C ALA A 26 -10.25 2.37 -7.46
N TYR A 27 -9.66 1.21 -7.17
CA TYR A 27 -10.21 0.23 -6.23
C TYR A 27 -9.35 0.20 -4.97
N GLY A 28 -9.94 0.48 -3.81
CA GLY A 28 -9.32 0.31 -2.50
C GLY A 28 -9.43 -1.14 -2.04
N TYR A 29 -8.31 -1.72 -1.65
CA TYR A 29 -8.20 -3.08 -1.15
C TYR A 29 -7.53 -3.08 0.22
N ARG A 30 -8.07 -3.91 1.12
CA ARG A 30 -7.60 -4.02 2.50
C ARG A 30 -7.27 -5.46 2.87
N ARG A 31 -6.20 -5.66 3.62
CA ARG A 31 -5.84 -6.94 4.25
C ARG A 31 -5.26 -6.69 5.65
N GLY A 32 -6.12 -6.78 6.67
CA GLY A 32 -5.78 -6.39 8.03
C GLY A 32 -5.48 -4.89 8.12
N ASP A 33 -4.26 -4.56 8.54
CA ASP A 33 -3.75 -3.18 8.61
C ASP A 33 -3.13 -2.69 7.29
N ASN A 34 -3.02 -3.55 6.29
CA ASN A 34 -2.46 -3.16 5.00
C ASN A 34 -3.55 -2.64 4.07
N TYR A 35 -3.34 -1.44 3.53
CA TYR A 35 -4.22 -0.83 2.53
C TYR A 35 -3.46 -0.56 1.23
N VAL A 36 -4.09 -0.88 0.11
CA VAL A 36 -3.55 -0.65 -1.24
C VAL A 36 -4.64 -0.13 -2.16
N TYR A 37 -4.25 0.59 -3.21
CA TYR A 37 -5.16 1.02 -4.25
C TYR A 37 -4.75 0.41 -5.60
N VAL A 38 -5.73 -0.03 -6.37
CA VAL A 38 -5.55 -0.37 -7.78
C VAL A 38 -6.00 0.82 -8.61
N ASN A 39 -5.08 1.40 -9.36
CA ASN A 39 -5.36 2.53 -10.24
C ASN A 39 -5.94 2.03 -11.59
N ARG A 40 -7.23 2.29 -11.81
CA ARG A 40 -7.96 1.89 -13.03
C ARG A 40 -7.57 2.72 -14.25
N GLU A 41 -7.07 3.93 -14.04
CA GLU A 41 -6.62 4.81 -15.12
C GLU A 41 -5.31 4.32 -15.75
N ALA A 42 -4.59 3.40 -15.09
CA ALA A 42 -3.34 2.81 -15.57
C ALA A 42 -3.57 1.80 -16.70
N ARG A 43 -4.03 2.27 -17.87
CA ARG A 43 -4.31 1.42 -19.06
C ARG A 43 -3.12 0.57 -19.49
N MET A 44 -1.91 1.07 -19.27
CA MET A 44 -0.65 0.37 -19.59
C MET A 44 -0.12 -0.50 -18.45
N GLY A 45 -0.75 -0.53 -17.28
CA GLY A 45 -0.38 -1.42 -16.16
C GLY A 45 0.83 -0.98 -15.32
N ARG A 46 1.64 -0.03 -15.82
CA ARG A 46 2.89 0.40 -15.17
C ARG A 46 2.69 1.03 -13.78
N THR A 47 1.52 1.60 -13.51
CA THR A 47 1.18 2.22 -12.22
C THR A 47 -0.11 1.60 -11.66
N ALA A 48 -0.38 0.34 -11.96
CA ALA A 48 -1.65 -0.30 -11.63
C ALA A 48 -1.81 -0.54 -10.13
N LEU A 49 -0.73 -0.83 -9.39
CA LEU A 49 -0.78 -1.00 -7.94
C LEU A 49 -0.20 0.23 -7.26
N ILE A 50 -0.91 0.82 -6.32
CA ILE A 50 -0.43 1.92 -5.49
C ILE A 50 -0.38 1.42 -4.04
N ILE A 51 0.81 1.52 -3.43
CA ILE A 51 1.02 1.11 -2.05
C ILE A 51 1.20 2.32 -1.14
N HIS A 52 0.98 2.10 0.16
CA HIS A 52 1.13 3.14 1.16
C HIS A 52 2.58 3.67 1.21
N PRO A 53 2.81 5.00 1.33
CA PRO A 53 4.16 5.60 1.31
C PRO A 53 5.14 5.06 2.34
N THR A 54 4.65 4.66 3.52
CA THR A 54 5.49 4.04 4.58
C THR A 54 6.14 2.72 4.14
N LEU A 55 5.62 2.08 3.10
CA LEU A 55 6.16 0.85 2.55
C LEU A 55 7.23 1.09 1.47
N LYS A 56 7.46 2.33 1.03
CA LYS A 56 8.39 2.68 -0.07
C LYS A 56 9.79 2.07 0.12
N GLU A 57 10.40 2.35 1.27
CA GLU A 57 11.78 1.91 1.54
C GLU A 57 11.90 0.39 1.57
N ARG A 58 10.89 -0.28 2.14
CA ARG A 58 10.87 -1.74 2.24
C ARG A 58 10.51 -2.41 0.92
N SER A 59 9.72 -1.75 0.07
CA SER A 59 9.33 -2.28 -1.23
C SER A 59 10.45 -2.18 -2.25
N LEU A 60 11.36 -1.20 -2.14
CA LEU A 60 12.48 -0.98 -3.07
C LEU A 60 13.36 -2.22 -3.25
N SER A 61 13.66 -2.96 -2.18
CA SER A 61 14.44 -4.22 -2.27
C SER A 61 13.76 -5.33 -3.05
N PHE A 62 12.48 -5.15 -3.41
CA PHE A 62 11.62 -6.20 -3.95
C PHE A 62 10.99 -5.85 -5.30
N ALA A 63 10.65 -4.58 -5.49
CA ALA A 63 10.08 -4.04 -6.72
C ALA A 63 10.43 -2.55 -6.81
N GLU A 64 10.95 -2.14 -7.97
CA GLU A 64 11.17 -0.72 -8.22
C GLU A 64 9.84 -0.02 -8.49
N PRO A 65 9.60 1.14 -7.84
CA PRO A 65 8.43 1.94 -8.10
C PRO A 65 8.51 2.52 -9.52
N ALA A 66 7.35 2.63 -10.18
CA ALA A 66 7.28 3.19 -11.53
C ALA A 66 7.51 4.70 -11.59
N SER A 67 7.25 5.38 -10.46
CA SER A 67 7.45 6.80 -10.25
C SER A 67 7.61 7.08 -8.75
N GLU A 68 8.16 8.24 -8.39
CA GLU A 68 8.43 8.53 -6.98
C GLU A 68 7.18 8.63 -6.12
N MET A 69 6.09 9.18 -6.68
CA MET A 69 4.79 9.30 -6.05
C MET A 69 3.70 9.50 -7.11
N LYS A 70 2.47 9.15 -6.77
CA LYS A 70 1.27 9.50 -7.52
C LYS A 70 0.25 10.11 -6.56
N THR A 71 -0.27 11.28 -6.92
CA THR A 71 -1.34 11.95 -6.18
C THR A 71 -2.72 11.58 -6.74
N SER A 72 -3.72 11.49 -5.85
CA SER A 72 -5.14 11.39 -6.18
C SER A 72 -5.98 11.75 -4.96
N ASP A 73 -7.11 12.40 -5.20
CA ASP A 73 -8.19 12.64 -4.24
C ASP A 73 -8.88 11.35 -3.75
N HIS A 74 -8.77 10.24 -4.50
CA HIS A 74 -9.42 8.97 -4.14
C HIS A 74 -8.59 8.07 -3.21
N TYR A 75 -7.38 8.49 -2.84
CA TYR A 75 -6.51 7.71 -1.94
C TYR A 75 -6.68 8.13 -0.48
N GLU A 76 -7.93 8.26 -0.01
CA GLU A 76 -8.27 8.81 1.32
C GLU A 76 -7.57 8.10 2.50
N GLN A 77 -7.19 6.83 2.35
CA GLN A 77 -6.47 6.07 3.39
C GLN A 77 -4.96 6.34 3.41
N PHE A 78 -4.43 7.09 2.44
CA PHE A 78 -3.01 7.45 2.36
C PHE A 78 -2.78 8.85 2.95
N PRO A 79 -1.53 9.23 3.25
CA PRO A 79 -1.26 10.58 3.75
C PRO A 79 -1.59 11.66 2.71
N LEU A 80 -2.07 12.81 3.20
CA LEU A 80 -2.29 14.01 2.41
C LEU A 80 -0.96 14.55 1.87
N TYR A 81 -0.96 14.98 0.61
CA TYR A 81 0.17 15.64 -0.02
C TYR A 81 0.11 17.14 0.26
N LEU A 82 0.91 17.59 1.22
CA LEU A 82 0.95 19.00 1.65
C LEU A 82 1.68 19.93 0.66
N GLY A 83 2.32 19.37 -0.38
CA GLY A 83 3.06 20.14 -1.38
C GLY A 83 2.22 20.67 -2.54
N GLY A 84 0.93 20.34 -2.60
CA GLY A 84 0.02 20.76 -3.67
C GLY A 84 -1.04 21.76 -3.21
N ASN A 85 -1.75 22.37 -4.16
CA ASN A 85 -2.87 23.28 -3.88
C ASN A 85 -4.19 22.54 -3.59
N ASN A 86 -4.26 21.24 -3.87
CA ASN A 86 -5.44 20.40 -3.71
C ASN A 86 -5.30 19.48 -2.50
N GLN A 87 -6.43 19.09 -1.90
CA GLN A 87 -6.49 18.05 -0.86
C GLN A 87 -6.32 16.64 -1.47
N GLU A 88 -5.18 16.41 -2.11
CA GLU A 88 -4.85 15.14 -2.73
C GLU A 88 -4.02 14.28 -1.78
N HIS A 89 -4.21 12.98 -1.86
CA HIS A 89 -3.43 12.00 -1.13
C HIS A 89 -2.38 11.38 -2.06
N TYR A 90 -1.24 10.96 -1.52
CA TYR A 90 -0.17 10.41 -2.35
C TYR A 90 0.18 8.96 -1.98
N GLY A 91 0.49 8.18 -3.00
CA GLY A 91 0.93 6.79 -2.87
C GLY A 91 2.09 6.47 -3.79
N ILE A 92 2.66 5.27 -3.64
CA ILE A 92 3.82 4.84 -4.41
C ILE A 92 3.36 3.88 -5.51
N PRO A 93 3.42 4.31 -6.79
CA PRO A 93 2.97 3.48 -7.90
C PRO A 93 3.98 2.37 -8.23
N HIS A 94 3.46 1.16 -8.39
CA HIS A 94 4.18 -0.03 -8.80
C HIS A 94 3.49 -0.68 -10.01
N GLY A 95 4.31 -1.24 -10.89
CA GLY A 95 3.88 -1.97 -12.07
C GLY A 95 4.56 -3.32 -12.11
N PHE A 96 3.79 -4.37 -12.35
CA PHE A 96 4.30 -5.73 -12.44
C PHE A 96 4.14 -6.26 -13.86
N SER A 97 5.19 -6.89 -14.37
CA SER A 97 5.19 -7.50 -15.71
C SER A 97 4.56 -8.88 -15.75
N SER A 98 4.35 -9.53 -14.60
CA SER A 98 3.75 -10.86 -14.51
C SER A 98 2.97 -11.07 -13.21
N ARG A 99 1.98 -11.98 -13.26
CA ARG A 99 1.19 -12.39 -12.07
C ARG A 99 2.08 -13.01 -11.00
N MET A 100 3.06 -13.82 -11.41
CA MET A 100 4.01 -14.42 -10.48
C MET A 100 4.84 -13.37 -9.73
N ALA A 101 5.24 -12.27 -10.39
CA ALA A 101 5.97 -11.20 -9.73
C ALA A 101 5.10 -10.47 -8.70
N LEU A 102 3.84 -10.18 -9.05
CA LEU A 102 2.86 -9.59 -8.15
C LEU A 102 2.55 -10.52 -6.97
N GLU A 103 2.27 -11.81 -7.22
CA GLU A 103 1.96 -12.79 -6.18
C GLU A 103 3.14 -12.93 -5.20
N ARG A 104 4.37 -13.00 -5.72
CA ARG A 104 5.58 -12.99 -4.88
C ARG A 104 5.65 -11.72 -4.05
N PHE A 105 5.41 -10.55 -4.63
CA PHE A 105 5.40 -9.27 -3.94
C PHE A 105 4.37 -9.22 -2.79
N LEU A 106 3.15 -9.71 -3.00
CA LEU A 106 2.08 -9.75 -2.00
C LEU A 106 2.31 -10.75 -0.87
N LYS A 107 3.09 -11.81 -1.14
CA LYS A 107 3.52 -12.82 -0.15
C LYS A 107 4.74 -12.40 0.67
N ARG A 108 5.44 -11.32 0.30
CA ARG A 108 6.66 -10.88 0.99
C ARG A 108 6.35 -10.34 2.40
N PRO A 109 7.32 -10.42 3.32
CA PRO A 109 7.18 -9.91 4.69
C PRO A 109 7.07 -8.39 4.77
N VAL A 110 7.21 -7.64 3.67
CA VAL A 110 6.97 -6.19 3.63
C VAL A 110 5.57 -5.81 4.11
N TRP A 111 4.58 -6.67 3.87
CA TRP A 111 3.20 -6.54 4.33
C TRP A 111 2.96 -7.06 5.75
N ARG A 112 4.01 -7.55 6.41
CA ARG A 112 3.93 -8.31 7.65
C ARG A 112 4.54 -7.50 8.80
N LEU A 113 4.11 -6.26 9.01
CA LEU A 113 4.49 -5.43 10.16
C LEU A 113 3.29 -4.52 10.49
N ALA A 114 2.45 -4.85 11.47
CA ALA A 114 2.51 -4.20 12.78
C ALA A 114 2.03 -5.04 14.00
N ILE A 115 2.06 -6.38 13.98
CA ILE A 115 1.65 -7.15 15.19
C ILE A 115 2.75 -7.20 16.27
N THR A 116 4.02 -6.93 15.95
CA THR A 116 5.16 -7.03 16.89
C THR A 116 5.69 -5.67 17.37
N THR A 117 4.87 -4.63 17.47
CA THR A 117 5.32 -3.36 18.11
C THR A 117 4.26 -2.73 19.02
N ARG A 118 3.27 -3.51 19.48
CA ARG A 118 2.38 -3.11 20.60
C ARG A 118 2.76 -3.70 21.95
N LEU A 119 3.82 -4.51 22.03
CA LEU A 119 4.31 -5.10 23.29
C LEU A 119 5.53 -4.37 23.89
N ALA A 120 6.10 -3.36 23.24
CA ALA A 120 7.30 -2.67 23.75
C ALA A 120 7.02 -1.31 24.42
N PHE A 121 5.79 -0.79 24.43
CA PHE A 121 5.48 0.54 24.96
C PHE A 121 4.41 0.56 26.07
N ARG A 122 4.29 -0.54 26.81
CA ARG A 122 3.39 -0.59 27.97
C ARG A 122 3.96 -1.43 29.10
N GLN A 123 5.00 -0.89 29.74
CA GLN A 123 5.25 -1.01 31.18
C GLN A 123 6.55 -0.28 31.54
N SER A 124 6.45 1.02 31.79
CA SER A 124 7.20 1.61 32.89
C SER A 124 6.25 1.65 34.08
N PRO A 125 6.51 0.86 35.13
CA PRO A 125 6.20 1.29 36.46
C PRO A 125 7.54 1.62 37.14
N CYS A 126 7.78 2.90 37.37
CA CYS A 126 8.60 3.31 38.51
C CYS A 126 7.65 3.35 39.71
N PRO A 127 7.85 2.53 40.76
CA PRO A 127 7.30 2.91 42.05
C PRO A 127 8.21 2.54 43.22
N TYR A 128 9.45 3.03 43.27
CA TYR A 128 10.23 3.13 44.52
C TYR A 128 11.20 4.31 44.33
N ALA A 129 11.35 5.30 45.22
CA ALA A 129 11.14 5.31 46.65
C ALA A 129 10.72 6.70 47.13
N LEU A 130 9.58 6.78 47.81
CA LEU A 130 9.33 7.78 48.85
C LEU A 130 9.09 7.00 50.13
N THR A 131 10.12 6.82 50.96
CA THR A 131 10.07 7.05 52.41
C THR A 131 11.49 7.12 52.93
#